data_AF-A0A9D7IED8-F1
#
_entry.id   AF-A0A9D7IED8-F1
#
_cell.length_a   1.000
_cell.length_b   1.000
_cell.length_c   1.000
_cell.angle_alpha   90.00
_cell.angle_beta   90.00
_cell.angle_gamma   90.00
#
_symmetry.space_group_name_H-M   'P 1'
#
loop_
_entity.id
_entity.type
_entity.pdbx_description
1 polymer ?
#
loop_
_entity_poly.entity_id
_entity_poly.type
_entity_poly.pdbx_seq_one_letter_code
_entity_poly.pdbx_strand_id
1 'polypeptide(L)'
;MGDLLNAVQTRTLTPILREWIDQTCRELTACFKAQQEAAHPEARLGIMVMYLGSEKAGIRLPEYAGMPFRVGEGMFNDQSFNPLKGKTIELFSFLFHRRFTPPEEAFSETTAWPPDGLSAENMAAKLAISTIADVRHTMFMSGNTPFPRTHWEVLAPAMKHNAALHEKVAGHSPAGPFKHFWGEHSRMVGDDNPFSLFLALGVPFEVIEKPSDSGWTFISDSDARGLGDSQIVPGEQATWVQRIPSVQPSPRILTLEEKPEALFEWRRSILPKLKNIPYILEEKPAVCAWYPTAGSALVWNLG
;
A
#
# COMPACT_ATOMS: atom_id res chain seq x y z
N MET A 1 19.19 -18.05 21.88
CA MET A 1 19.33 -16.57 21.84
C MET A 1 20.13 -16.11 20.62
N GLY A 2 21.24 -16.78 20.25
CA GLY A 2 21.97 -16.50 18.99
C GLY A 2 21.13 -16.64 17.73
N ASP A 3 20.31 -17.69 17.63
CA ASP A 3 19.51 -17.96 16.43
C ASP A 3 18.41 -16.92 16.17
N LEU A 4 17.74 -16.43 17.22
CA LEU A 4 16.72 -15.38 17.11
C LEU A 4 17.35 -14.04 16.69
N LEU A 5 18.47 -13.66 17.32
CA LEU A 5 19.17 -12.42 16.98
C LEU A 5 19.65 -12.42 15.51
N ASN A 6 20.20 -13.53 15.06
CA ASN A 6 20.60 -13.69 13.66
C ASN A 6 19.39 -13.62 12.71
N ALA A 7 18.27 -14.24 13.06
CA ALA A 7 17.04 -14.17 12.26
C ALA A 7 16.51 -12.73 12.13
N VAL A 8 16.54 -11.94 13.21
CA VAL A 8 16.18 -10.51 13.19
C VAL A 8 17.14 -9.71 12.30
N GLN A 9 18.45 -9.87 12.49
CA GLN A 9 19.47 -9.14 11.73
C GLN A 9 19.41 -9.42 10.23
N THR A 10 19.15 -10.67 9.86
CA THR A 10 19.09 -11.12 8.47
C THR A 10 17.68 -11.02 7.86
N ARG A 11 16.67 -10.62 8.65
CA ARG A 11 15.25 -10.58 8.24
C ARG A 11 14.78 -11.92 7.67
N THR A 12 15.15 -13.01 8.34
CA THR A 12 14.77 -14.37 7.97
C THR A 12 13.65 -14.86 8.88
N LEU A 13 12.50 -15.21 8.30
CA LEU A 13 11.35 -15.65 9.07
C LEU A 13 11.51 -17.10 9.52
N THR A 14 12.17 -17.28 10.66
CA THR A 14 12.30 -18.59 11.32
C THR A 14 11.08 -18.88 12.20
N PRO A 15 10.79 -20.15 12.53
CA PRO A 15 9.69 -20.49 13.45
C PRO A 15 9.77 -19.77 14.80
N ILE A 16 10.98 -19.62 15.36
CA ILE A 16 11.18 -18.91 16.63
C ILE A 16 10.91 -17.40 16.52
N LEU A 17 11.32 -16.78 15.42
CA LEU A 17 11.04 -15.36 15.19
C LEU A 17 9.55 -15.12 14.95
N ARG A 18 8.90 -16.01 14.18
CA ARG A 18 7.46 -15.98 13.95
C ARG A 18 6.69 -16.05 15.27
N GLU A 19 7.00 -17.02 16.14
CA GLU A 19 6.32 -17.15 17.44
C GLU A 19 6.54 -15.92 18.32
N TRP A 20 7.75 -15.34 18.31
CA TRP A 20 8.04 -14.11 19.05
C TRP A 20 7.21 -12.91 18.56
N ILE A 21 7.09 -12.74 17.24
CA ILE A 21 6.23 -11.71 16.63
C ILE A 21 4.76 -11.96 16.99
N ASP A 22 4.30 -13.21 16.89
CA ASP A 22 2.93 -13.59 17.19
C ASP A 22 2.58 -13.40 18.68
N GLN A 23 3.51 -13.69 19.59
CA GLN A 23 3.36 -13.38 21.01
C GLN A 23 3.25 -11.86 21.23
N THR A 24 4.15 -11.07 20.66
CA THR A 24 4.13 -9.60 20.78
C THR A 24 2.82 -9.01 20.28
N CYS A 25 2.34 -9.46 19.11
CA CYS A 25 1.04 -9.05 18.57
C CYS A 25 -0.13 -9.43 19.50
N ARG A 26 -0.12 -10.64 20.07
CA ARG A 26 -1.17 -11.07 21.02
C ARG A 26 -1.21 -10.19 22.25
N GLU A 27 -0.06 -9.87 22.84
CA GLU A 27 0.03 -9.03 24.04
C GLU A 27 -0.45 -7.60 23.77
N LEU A 28 -0.02 -6.99 22.66
CA LEU A 28 -0.45 -5.64 22.29
C LEU A 28 -1.94 -5.58 21.93
N THR A 29 -2.46 -6.60 21.25
CA THR A 29 -3.89 -6.66 20.94
C THR A 29 -4.74 -6.88 22.19
N ALA A 30 -4.29 -7.71 23.13
CA ALA A 30 -4.95 -7.88 24.42
C ALA A 30 -4.98 -6.57 25.22
N CYS A 31 -3.87 -5.82 25.21
CA CYS A 31 -3.79 -4.50 25.83
C CYS A 31 -4.81 -3.52 25.22
N PHE A 32 -4.88 -3.44 23.89
CA PHE A 32 -5.87 -2.60 23.19
C PHE A 32 -7.32 -2.97 23.55
N LYS A 33 -7.64 -4.28 23.54
CA LYS A 33 -8.99 -4.77 23.89
C LYS A 33 -9.35 -4.42 25.33
N ALA A 34 -8.44 -4.62 26.28
CA ALA A 34 -8.66 -4.25 27.68
C ALA A 34 -8.85 -2.73 27.86
N GLN A 35 -8.10 -1.89 27.12
CA GLN A 35 -8.31 -0.44 27.13
C GLN A 35 -9.67 -0.05 26.55
N GLN A 36 -10.11 -0.70 25.48
CA GLN A 36 -11.43 -0.45 24.88
C GLN A 36 -12.57 -0.88 25.81
N GLU A 37 -12.42 -1.99 26.53
CA GLU A 37 -13.39 -2.45 27.55
C GLU A 37 -13.46 -1.50 28.75
N ALA A 38 -12.33 -0.91 29.14
CA ALA A 38 -12.26 0.05 30.25
C ALA A 38 -12.69 1.48 29.87
N ALA A 39 -12.75 1.79 28.57
CA ALA A 39 -13.17 3.10 28.09
C ALA A 39 -14.67 3.34 28.36
N HIS A 40 -15.11 4.60 28.27
CA HIS A 40 -16.52 4.94 28.34
C HIS A 40 -17.32 4.14 27.27
N PRO A 41 -18.56 3.67 27.55
CA PRO A 41 -19.30 2.81 26.61
C PRO A 41 -19.51 3.40 25.20
N GLU A 42 -19.51 4.72 25.08
CA GLU A 42 -19.63 5.42 23.79
C GLU A 42 -18.27 5.73 23.12
N ALA A 43 -17.16 5.54 23.84
CA ALA A 43 -15.84 5.80 23.30
C ALA A 43 -15.39 4.66 22.39
N ARG A 44 -14.88 5.00 21.21
CA ARG A 44 -14.28 4.07 20.26
C ARG A 44 -12.79 4.38 20.15
N LEU A 45 -11.96 3.47 20.63
CA LEU A 45 -10.52 3.53 20.42
C LEU A 45 -10.20 3.09 18.99
N GLY A 46 -9.22 3.76 18.39
CA GLY A 46 -8.67 3.38 17.09
C GLY A 46 -7.21 3.00 17.19
N ILE A 47 -6.71 2.32 16.17
CA ILE A 47 -5.29 2.01 16.03
C ILE A 47 -4.61 2.97 15.05
N MET A 48 -3.44 3.45 15.46
CA MET A 48 -2.54 4.21 14.60
C MET A 48 -1.58 3.26 13.88
N VAL A 49 -1.91 2.81 12.68
CA VAL A 49 -0.97 2.03 11.86
C VAL A 49 -0.06 2.99 11.11
N MET A 50 1.25 2.80 11.28
CA MET A 50 2.26 3.57 10.57
C MET A 50 2.43 3.05 9.13
N TYR A 51 3.19 3.78 8.30
CA TYR A 51 3.59 3.35 6.95
C TYR A 51 3.94 1.86 6.84
N LEU A 52 3.22 1.11 5.99
CA LEU A 52 3.33 -0.35 5.81
C LEU A 52 3.33 -1.17 7.12
N GLY A 53 2.75 -0.59 8.18
CA GLY A 53 2.63 -1.17 9.50
C GLY A 53 1.88 -2.49 9.47
N SER A 54 2.44 -3.48 10.15
CA SER A 54 1.99 -4.87 10.10
C SER A 54 2.52 -5.63 11.31
N GLU A 55 2.49 -6.95 11.26
CA GLU A 55 2.84 -7.85 12.36
C GLU A 55 4.24 -7.57 12.93
N LYS A 56 5.23 -7.21 12.09
CA LYS A 56 6.57 -6.82 12.56
C LYS A 56 6.60 -5.62 13.51
N ALA A 57 5.58 -4.77 13.45
CA ALA A 57 5.40 -3.62 14.34
C ALA A 57 4.53 -3.97 15.56
N GLY A 58 4.20 -5.24 15.76
CA GLY A 58 3.30 -5.70 16.81
C GLY A 58 1.82 -5.53 16.48
N ILE A 59 1.48 -5.28 15.21
CA ILE A 59 0.11 -5.00 14.77
C ILE A 59 -0.42 -6.16 13.94
N ARG A 60 -1.22 -7.04 14.54
CA ARG A 60 -1.93 -8.08 13.79
C ARG A 60 -3.21 -7.51 13.18
N LEU A 61 -3.07 -6.98 11.97
CA LEU A 61 -4.07 -6.15 11.28
C LEU A 61 -5.50 -6.71 11.32
N PRO A 62 -5.76 -8.02 11.07
CA PRO A 62 -7.13 -8.55 11.12
C PRO A 62 -7.82 -8.42 12.49
N GLU A 63 -7.07 -8.36 13.59
CA GLU A 63 -7.66 -8.27 14.93
C GLU A 63 -8.21 -6.87 15.26
N TYR A 64 -7.95 -5.87 14.41
CA TYR A 64 -8.44 -4.50 14.55
C TYR A 64 -9.59 -4.17 13.57
N ALA A 65 -10.10 -5.17 12.84
CA ALA A 65 -11.19 -4.97 11.90
C ALA A 65 -12.46 -4.42 12.59
N GLY A 66 -13.09 -3.43 11.98
CA GLY A 66 -14.31 -2.77 12.51
C GLY A 66 -14.06 -1.70 13.58
N MET A 67 -12.80 -1.42 13.91
CA MET A 67 -12.41 -0.27 14.75
C MET A 67 -11.90 0.87 13.87
N PRO A 68 -11.97 2.13 14.34
CA PRO A 68 -11.29 3.23 13.68
C PRO A 68 -9.82 2.88 13.43
N PHE A 69 -9.40 2.99 12.17
CA PHE A 69 -8.16 2.43 11.69
C PHE A 69 -7.43 3.49 10.88
N ARG A 70 -6.31 4.00 11.41
CA ARG A 70 -5.45 4.86 10.61
C ARG A 70 -4.67 4.00 9.60
N VAL A 71 -4.84 4.25 8.31
CA VAL A 71 -3.97 3.71 7.27
C VAL A 71 -2.61 4.42 7.30
N GLY A 72 -1.55 3.65 7.11
CA GLY A 72 -0.18 4.15 7.23
C GLY A 72 0.25 5.10 6.12
N GLU A 73 0.66 6.31 6.51
CA GLU A 73 1.42 7.28 5.70
C GLU A 73 2.89 7.31 6.12
N GLY A 74 3.79 7.61 5.19
CA GLY A 74 5.24 7.62 5.43
C GLY A 74 5.99 8.81 4.86
N MET A 75 5.35 9.61 3.99
CA MET A 75 6.04 10.66 3.23
C MET A 75 5.62 12.03 3.74
N PHE A 76 6.32 12.53 4.76
CA PHE A 76 5.93 13.74 5.51
C PHE A 76 6.57 15.04 5.02
N ASN A 77 7.30 14.97 3.90
CA ASN A 77 7.91 16.11 3.25
C ASN A 77 8.05 15.89 1.74
N ASP A 78 8.25 16.98 1.02
CA ASP A 78 8.38 16.98 -0.44
C ASP A 78 9.54 16.10 -0.93
N GLN A 79 10.67 16.08 -0.22
CA GLN A 79 11.82 15.26 -0.61
C GLN A 79 11.47 13.76 -0.64
N SER A 80 10.69 13.30 0.34
CA SER A 80 10.24 11.92 0.43
C SER A 80 9.07 11.59 -0.51
N PHE A 81 8.18 12.56 -0.78
CA PHE A 81 6.97 12.33 -1.57
C PHE A 81 7.17 12.55 -3.08
N ASN A 82 7.98 13.54 -3.50
CA ASN A 82 8.18 13.89 -4.90
C ASN A 82 8.66 12.73 -5.79
N PRO A 83 9.60 11.86 -5.35
CA PRO A 83 10.01 10.71 -6.16
C PRO A 83 8.81 9.82 -6.51
N LEU A 84 8.77 9.28 -7.74
CA LEU A 84 7.71 8.34 -8.16
C LEU A 84 7.53 7.18 -7.17
N LYS A 85 8.65 6.72 -6.58
CA LYS A 85 8.63 5.69 -5.56
C LYS A 85 7.84 6.12 -4.33
N GLY A 86 8.05 7.36 -3.85
CA GLY A 86 7.33 7.94 -2.72
C GLY A 86 5.81 7.98 -2.94
N LYS A 87 5.38 8.45 -4.10
CA LYS A 87 3.94 8.49 -4.46
C LYS A 87 3.31 7.09 -4.55
N THR A 88 3.97 6.19 -5.27
CA THR A 88 3.42 4.83 -5.52
C THR A 88 3.41 3.95 -4.27
N ILE A 89 4.41 4.09 -3.41
CA ILE A 89 4.51 3.28 -2.20
C ILE A 89 3.52 3.74 -1.12
N GLU A 90 3.26 5.05 -1.03
CA GLU A 90 2.23 5.58 -0.14
C GLU A 90 0.84 5.15 -0.60
N LEU A 91 0.55 5.20 -1.91
CA LEU A 91 -0.66 4.63 -2.47
C LEU A 91 -0.82 3.15 -2.12
N PHE A 92 0.25 2.37 -2.28
CA PHE A 92 0.20 0.96 -1.94
C PHE A 92 -0.04 0.73 -0.44
N SER A 93 0.60 1.49 0.44
CA SER A 93 0.37 1.40 1.89
C SER A 93 -1.11 1.57 2.23
N PHE A 94 -1.81 2.50 1.56
CA PHE A 94 -3.24 2.69 1.77
C PHE A 94 -4.04 1.48 1.30
N LEU A 95 -3.83 1.07 0.06
CA LEU A 95 -4.55 -0.06 -0.54
C LEU A 95 -4.32 -1.36 0.24
N PHE A 96 -3.09 -1.57 0.75
CA PHE A 96 -2.76 -2.69 1.60
C PHE A 96 -3.57 -2.68 2.91
N HIS A 97 -3.52 -1.58 3.66
CA HIS A 97 -4.24 -1.48 4.94
C HIS A 97 -5.76 -1.50 4.77
N ARG A 98 -6.27 -0.97 3.66
CA ARG A 98 -7.70 -0.98 3.30
C ARG A 98 -8.29 -2.38 3.14
N ARG A 99 -7.45 -3.43 3.06
CA ARG A 99 -7.91 -4.84 3.13
C ARG A 99 -8.40 -5.26 4.52
N PHE A 100 -7.97 -4.57 5.58
CA PHE A 100 -8.20 -4.99 6.97
C PHE A 100 -9.20 -4.11 7.72
N THR A 101 -9.68 -3.04 7.09
CA THR A 101 -10.66 -2.13 7.66
C THR A 101 -11.75 -1.87 6.59
N PRO A 102 -12.99 -1.51 6.93
CA PRO A 102 -13.95 -0.98 5.96
C PRO A 102 -13.67 0.51 5.64
N PRO A 103 -14.17 1.06 4.51
CA PRO A 103 -13.96 2.46 4.14
C PRO A 103 -14.33 3.46 5.24
N GLU A 104 -15.45 3.21 5.93
CA GLU A 104 -16.05 4.09 6.93
C GLU A 104 -15.21 4.20 8.20
N GLU A 105 -14.36 3.21 8.46
CA GLU A 105 -13.44 3.17 9.60
C GLU A 105 -12.00 3.49 9.18
N ALA A 106 -11.75 3.80 7.91
CA ALA A 106 -10.43 4.11 7.40
C ALA A 106 -10.13 5.60 7.53
N PHE A 107 -9.06 5.91 8.26
CA PHE A 107 -8.56 7.27 8.46
C PHE A 107 -7.16 7.41 7.86
N SER A 108 -6.91 8.49 7.13
CA SER A 108 -5.57 8.93 6.75
C SER A 108 -5.20 10.14 7.60
N GLU A 109 -3.91 10.23 7.91
CA GLU A 109 -3.35 11.37 8.64
C GLU A 109 -2.17 11.91 7.84
N THR A 110 -2.52 12.85 6.95
CA THR A 110 -1.57 13.56 6.11
C THR A 110 -0.78 14.55 6.94
N THR A 111 0.40 14.10 7.32
CA THR A 111 1.31 14.79 8.23
C THR A 111 2.35 15.57 7.45
N ALA A 112 2.63 16.81 7.88
CA ALA A 112 3.84 17.53 7.48
C ALA A 112 4.65 17.93 8.70
N TRP A 113 5.95 17.60 8.70
CA TRP A 113 6.88 18.08 9.72
C TRP A 113 8.24 18.45 9.12
N PRO A 114 8.70 19.72 9.27
CA PRO A 114 7.95 20.88 9.79
C PRO A 114 6.64 21.14 8.99
N PRO A 115 5.71 21.98 9.46
CA PRO A 115 4.40 22.18 8.83
C PRO A 115 4.43 22.58 7.34
N ASP A 116 5.52 23.20 6.90
CA ASP A 116 5.80 23.61 5.52
C ASP A 116 6.72 22.63 4.76
N GLY A 117 7.14 21.54 5.41
CA GLY A 117 8.00 20.52 4.80
C GLY A 117 7.32 19.71 3.69
N LEU A 118 5.98 19.67 3.69
CA LEU A 118 5.16 19.12 2.61
C LEU A 118 4.34 20.26 1.99
N SER A 119 4.54 20.49 0.70
CA SER A 119 3.84 21.51 -0.07
C SER A 119 2.33 21.25 -0.13
N ALA A 120 1.56 22.31 -0.34
CA ALA A 120 0.12 22.22 -0.47
C ALA A 120 -0.28 21.37 -1.68
N GLU A 121 0.51 21.41 -2.76
CA GLU A 121 0.36 20.59 -3.96
C GLU A 121 0.54 19.10 -3.65
N ASN A 122 1.56 18.74 -2.86
CA ASN A 122 1.78 17.34 -2.49
C ASN A 122 0.75 16.84 -1.47
N MET A 123 0.32 17.68 -0.53
CA MET A 123 -0.82 17.38 0.33
C MET A 123 -2.11 17.19 -0.49
N ALA A 124 -2.34 18.02 -1.51
CA ALA A 124 -3.47 17.86 -2.43
C ALA A 124 -3.35 16.56 -3.26
N ALA A 125 -2.14 16.17 -3.68
CA ALA A 125 -1.91 14.91 -4.38
C ALA A 125 -2.21 13.69 -3.51
N LYS A 126 -1.95 13.74 -2.19
CA LYS A 126 -2.34 12.67 -1.24
C LYS A 126 -3.86 12.49 -1.09
N LEU A 127 -4.67 13.50 -1.42
CA LEU A 127 -6.13 13.31 -1.51
C LEU A 127 -6.52 12.34 -2.63
N ALA A 128 -5.75 12.30 -3.73
CA ALA A 128 -5.96 11.31 -4.79
C ALA A 128 -5.68 9.89 -4.29
N ILE A 129 -4.65 9.72 -3.43
CA ILE A 129 -4.36 8.43 -2.78
C ILE A 129 -5.55 7.98 -1.92
N SER A 130 -6.07 8.87 -1.07
CA SER A 130 -7.24 8.58 -0.24
C SER A 130 -8.47 8.21 -1.08
N THR A 131 -8.70 8.95 -2.17
CA THR A 131 -9.80 8.71 -3.11
C THR A 131 -9.67 7.35 -3.80
N ILE A 132 -8.47 7.00 -4.29
CA ILE A 132 -8.22 5.74 -4.99
C ILE A 132 -8.37 4.53 -4.06
N ALA A 133 -7.91 4.67 -2.81
CA ALA A 133 -7.94 3.59 -1.84
C ALA A 133 -9.27 3.49 -1.08
N ASP A 134 -10.23 4.36 -1.38
CA ASP A 134 -11.51 4.46 -0.67
C ASP A 134 -11.35 4.71 0.84
N VAL A 135 -10.49 5.67 1.22
CA VAL A 135 -10.34 6.16 2.60
C VAL A 135 -11.26 7.35 2.81
N ARG A 136 -12.21 7.26 3.74
CA ARG A 136 -13.29 8.26 3.88
C ARG A 136 -12.93 9.47 4.74
N HIS A 137 -11.91 9.32 5.57
CA HIS A 137 -11.53 10.36 6.51
C HIS A 137 -10.07 10.74 6.31
N THR A 138 -9.80 11.87 5.65
CA THR A 138 -8.44 12.41 5.54
C THR A 138 -8.28 13.56 6.52
N MET A 139 -7.35 13.42 7.45
CA MET A 139 -6.98 14.43 8.44
C MET A 139 -5.65 15.06 8.05
N PHE A 140 -5.51 16.37 8.27
CA PHE A 140 -4.25 17.09 8.09
C PHE A 140 -3.61 17.39 9.44
N MET A 141 -2.38 16.95 9.65
CA MET A 141 -1.67 17.07 10.92
C MET A 141 -0.36 17.87 10.75
N SER A 142 -0.21 18.95 11.52
CA SER A 142 0.96 19.84 11.48
C SER A 142 1.69 19.96 12.84
N GLY A 143 1.42 19.03 13.76
CA GLY A 143 1.92 19.06 15.13
C GLY A 143 1.35 20.26 15.89
N ASN A 144 2.22 21.02 16.56
CA ASN A 144 1.83 22.17 17.40
C ASN A 144 1.72 23.50 16.63
N THR A 145 2.15 23.53 15.37
CA THR A 145 2.16 24.75 14.54
C THR A 145 1.16 24.57 13.41
N PRO A 146 0.21 25.50 13.19
CA PRO A 146 -0.74 25.39 12.09
C PRO A 146 -0.05 25.40 10.72
N PHE A 147 -0.67 24.77 9.72
CA PHE A 147 -0.27 24.92 8.33
C PHE A 147 -0.29 26.40 7.89
N PRO A 148 0.60 26.81 6.96
CA PRO A 148 0.54 28.14 6.36
C PRO A 148 -0.84 28.42 5.77
N ARG A 149 -1.34 29.65 5.93
CA ARG A 149 -2.68 30.01 5.44
C ARG A 149 -2.82 29.83 3.92
N THR A 150 -1.72 30.04 3.19
CA THR A 150 -1.64 29.87 1.72
C THR A 150 -1.89 28.44 1.28
N HIS A 151 -1.64 27.42 2.11
CA HIS A 151 -1.93 26.03 1.76
C HIS A 151 -3.40 25.80 1.43
N TRP A 152 -4.30 26.52 2.11
CA TRP A 152 -5.74 26.37 1.92
C TRP A 152 -6.24 26.87 0.56
N GLU A 153 -5.48 27.71 -0.13
CA GLU A 153 -5.78 28.16 -1.49
C GLU A 153 -5.70 26.99 -2.49
N VAL A 154 -4.82 26.01 -2.22
CA VAL A 154 -4.64 24.79 -3.02
C VAL A 154 -5.50 23.64 -2.47
N LEU A 155 -5.51 23.45 -1.14
CA LEU A 155 -6.20 22.32 -0.51
C LEU A 155 -7.72 22.40 -0.63
N ALA A 156 -8.33 23.58 -0.40
CA ALA A 156 -9.78 23.70 -0.45
C ALA A 156 -10.40 23.29 -1.81
N PRO A 157 -9.91 23.76 -2.97
CA PRO A 157 -10.42 23.27 -4.26
C PRO A 157 -10.07 21.80 -4.50
N ALA A 158 -8.88 21.33 -4.10
CA ALA A 158 -8.49 19.93 -4.26
C ALA A 158 -9.39 18.98 -3.45
N MET A 159 -9.78 19.34 -2.23
CA MET A 159 -10.72 18.59 -1.39
C MET A 159 -12.08 18.47 -2.07
N LYS A 160 -12.62 19.58 -2.61
CA LYS A 160 -13.91 19.58 -3.33
C LYS A 160 -13.85 18.71 -4.58
N HIS A 161 -12.75 18.81 -5.34
CA HIS A 161 -12.55 18.00 -6.53
C HIS A 161 -12.50 16.51 -6.21
N ASN A 162 -11.67 16.11 -5.23
CA ASN A 162 -11.54 14.71 -4.82
C ASN A 162 -12.83 14.17 -4.20
N ALA A 163 -13.57 14.97 -3.40
CA ALA A 163 -14.87 14.56 -2.88
C ALA A 163 -15.86 14.20 -4.01
N ALA A 164 -15.96 15.04 -5.05
CA ALA A 164 -16.84 14.78 -6.20
C ALA A 164 -16.39 13.56 -7.05
N LEU A 165 -15.09 13.25 -7.08
CA LEU A 165 -14.60 12.01 -7.68
C LEU A 165 -14.92 10.81 -6.80
N HIS A 166 -14.73 10.95 -5.48
CA HIS A 166 -14.93 9.89 -4.51
C HIS A 166 -16.39 9.43 -4.49
N GLU A 167 -17.36 10.34 -4.58
CA GLU A 167 -18.79 10.00 -4.72
C GLU A 167 -19.08 9.00 -5.86
N LYS A 168 -18.27 8.99 -6.92
CA LYS A 168 -18.44 8.10 -8.08
C LYS A 168 -17.80 6.73 -7.92
N VAL A 169 -16.75 6.62 -7.11
CA VAL A 169 -15.93 5.40 -6.97
C VAL A 169 -15.99 4.78 -5.57
N ALA A 170 -16.61 5.50 -4.63
CA ALA A 170 -16.93 5.07 -3.29
C ALA A 170 -17.54 3.67 -3.23
N GLY A 171 -16.98 2.77 -2.43
CA GLY A 171 -17.48 1.40 -2.25
C GLY A 171 -17.05 0.45 -3.37
N HIS A 172 -16.32 0.94 -4.38
CA HIS A 172 -15.69 0.12 -5.41
C HIS A 172 -14.21 -0.08 -5.11
N SER A 173 -13.61 -1.12 -5.70
CA SER A 173 -12.18 -1.42 -5.57
C SER A 173 -11.50 -1.39 -6.93
N PRO A 174 -10.26 -0.88 -7.03
CA PRO A 174 -9.47 -1.00 -8.24
C PRO A 174 -9.27 -2.47 -8.62
N ALA A 175 -9.45 -2.78 -9.89
CA ALA A 175 -9.22 -4.11 -10.45
C ALA A 175 -8.36 -4.03 -11.71
N GLY A 176 -7.53 -5.03 -11.92
CA GLY A 176 -6.66 -5.03 -13.10
C GLY A 176 -5.72 -6.21 -13.23
N PRO A 177 -4.99 -6.29 -14.35
CA PRO A 177 -4.07 -7.39 -14.62
C PRO A 177 -2.80 -7.33 -13.75
N PHE A 178 -2.45 -6.16 -13.23
CA PHE A 178 -1.36 -6.02 -12.27
C PHE A 178 -1.86 -6.31 -10.86
N LYS A 179 -1.19 -7.20 -10.15
CA LYS A 179 -1.54 -7.62 -8.81
C LYS A 179 -0.42 -7.21 -7.87
N HIS A 180 -0.74 -6.50 -6.79
CA HIS A 180 0.24 -6.20 -5.74
C HIS A 180 0.00 -7.15 -4.57
N PHE A 181 0.99 -7.98 -4.27
CA PHE A 181 0.94 -8.91 -3.16
C PHE A 181 1.89 -8.47 -2.04
N TRP A 182 1.38 -8.46 -0.80
CA TRP A 182 2.15 -8.24 0.43
C TRP A 182 1.89 -9.42 1.36
N GLY A 183 2.81 -10.38 1.32
CA GLY A 183 2.69 -11.66 1.99
C GLY A 183 3.18 -11.64 3.42
N GLU A 184 3.22 -12.85 3.99
CA GLU A 184 3.67 -13.09 5.36
C GLU A 184 5.09 -12.57 5.61
N HIS A 185 6.03 -12.88 4.72
CA HIS A 185 7.43 -12.52 4.93
C HIS A 185 7.59 -11.00 4.90
N SER A 186 6.91 -10.32 3.97
CA SER A 186 6.89 -8.86 3.96
C SER A 186 6.29 -8.25 5.23
N ARG A 187 5.22 -8.84 5.77
CA ARG A 187 4.54 -8.34 6.98
C ARG A 187 5.28 -8.62 8.28
N MET A 188 5.99 -9.75 8.37
CA MET A 188 6.65 -10.19 9.60
C MET A 188 8.13 -9.79 9.67
N VAL A 189 8.84 -9.74 8.54
CA VAL A 189 10.29 -9.46 8.51
C VAL A 189 10.70 -8.48 7.40
N GLY A 190 9.77 -8.01 6.59
CA GLY A 190 10.05 -7.14 5.45
C GLY A 190 10.58 -5.77 5.81
N ASP A 191 11.24 -5.12 4.87
CA ASP A 191 11.97 -3.86 4.99
C ASP A 191 11.19 -2.62 4.53
N ASP A 192 9.86 -2.75 4.38
CA ASP A 192 8.98 -1.67 3.89
C ASP A 192 9.32 -1.19 2.48
N ASN A 193 9.88 -2.08 1.65
CA ASN A 193 10.19 -1.83 0.24
C ASN A 193 9.42 -2.77 -0.73
N PRO A 194 8.09 -2.61 -0.88
CA PRO A 194 7.30 -3.25 -1.93
C PRO A 194 7.79 -2.93 -3.33
N PHE A 195 7.39 -3.75 -4.29
CA PHE A 195 7.59 -3.45 -5.70
C PHE A 195 6.41 -2.60 -6.15
N SER A 196 6.51 -1.27 -6.03
CA SER A 196 5.38 -0.33 -6.20
C SER A 196 5.47 0.53 -7.46
N LEU A 197 6.65 0.70 -8.08
CA LEU A 197 6.79 1.58 -9.26
C LEU A 197 5.94 1.13 -10.45
N PHE A 198 5.52 -0.14 -10.51
CA PHE A 198 4.61 -0.60 -11.55
C PHE A 198 3.26 0.16 -11.53
N LEU A 199 2.85 0.72 -10.38
CA LEU A 199 1.63 1.52 -10.27
C LEU A 199 1.68 2.77 -11.16
N ALA A 200 2.88 3.25 -11.52
CA ALA A 200 3.08 4.41 -12.39
C ALA A 200 2.99 4.08 -13.90
N LEU A 201 2.70 2.84 -14.27
CA LEU A 201 2.72 2.38 -15.67
C LEU A 201 1.42 2.63 -16.44
N GLY A 202 0.43 3.26 -15.81
CA GLY A 202 -0.86 3.54 -16.46
C GLY A 202 -1.65 2.29 -16.80
N VAL A 203 -1.34 1.15 -16.20
CA VAL A 203 -2.06 -0.12 -16.35
C VAL A 203 -2.85 -0.39 -15.06
N PRO A 204 -4.12 -0.83 -15.15
CA PRO A 204 -4.92 -1.14 -13.98
C PRO A 204 -4.32 -2.21 -13.08
N PHE A 205 -4.66 -2.11 -11.80
CA PHE A 205 -4.11 -2.96 -10.76
C PHE A 205 -5.15 -3.33 -9.72
N GLU A 206 -4.80 -4.31 -8.88
CA GLU A 206 -5.48 -4.64 -7.63
C GLU A 206 -4.46 -5.07 -6.58
N VAL A 207 -4.83 -4.94 -5.31
CA VAL A 207 -4.05 -5.51 -4.20
C VAL A 207 -4.69 -6.82 -3.79
N ILE A 208 -3.89 -7.88 -3.72
CA ILE A 208 -4.35 -9.24 -3.48
C ILE A 208 -3.80 -9.83 -2.17
N GLU A 209 -4.59 -10.69 -1.55
CA GLU A 209 -4.20 -11.45 -0.36
C GLU A 209 -3.63 -12.83 -0.67
N LYS A 210 -4.05 -13.41 -1.78
CA LYS A 210 -3.67 -14.74 -2.22
C LYS A 210 -3.21 -14.64 -3.67
N PRO A 211 -2.32 -15.54 -4.13
CA PRO A 211 -1.92 -15.55 -5.52
C PRO A 211 -3.13 -15.60 -6.45
N SER A 212 -3.10 -14.75 -7.47
CA SER A 212 -4.06 -14.80 -8.56
C SER A 212 -3.72 -15.95 -9.51
N ASP A 213 -4.74 -16.52 -10.16
CA ASP A 213 -4.55 -17.52 -11.20
C ASP A 213 -4.02 -16.93 -12.51
N SER A 214 -4.12 -15.60 -12.67
CA SER A 214 -3.73 -14.87 -13.89
C SER A 214 -3.11 -13.51 -13.60
N GLY A 215 -2.51 -12.91 -14.64
CA GLY A 215 -1.93 -11.56 -14.59
C GLY A 215 -0.49 -11.55 -14.07
N TRP A 216 -0.04 -10.36 -13.66
CA TRP A 216 1.32 -10.13 -13.19
C TRP A 216 1.30 -9.75 -11.73
N THR A 217 1.80 -10.62 -10.86
CA THR A 217 1.85 -10.40 -9.42
C THR A 217 3.21 -9.88 -9.00
N PHE A 218 3.25 -8.63 -8.58
CA PHE A 218 4.44 -7.97 -8.07
C PHE A 218 4.61 -8.30 -6.58
N ILE A 219 5.80 -8.77 -6.23
CA ILE A 219 6.15 -9.19 -4.87
C ILE A 219 7.42 -8.49 -4.38
N SER A 220 7.56 -8.38 -3.06
CA SER A 220 8.77 -7.84 -2.43
C SER A 220 9.91 -8.85 -2.44
N ASP A 221 11.10 -8.40 -2.08
CA ASP A 221 12.28 -9.27 -1.96
C ASP A 221 12.16 -10.23 -0.76
N SER A 222 11.38 -9.84 0.25
CA SER A 222 11.16 -10.65 1.45
C SER A 222 10.21 -11.80 1.12
N ASP A 223 9.11 -11.52 0.42
CA ASP A 223 8.21 -12.57 -0.06
C ASP A 223 8.89 -13.45 -1.11
N ALA A 224 9.68 -12.88 -2.03
CA ALA A 224 10.43 -13.63 -3.03
C ALA A 224 11.44 -14.62 -2.40
N ARG A 225 12.11 -14.24 -1.30
CA ARG A 225 12.99 -15.13 -0.53
C ARG A 225 12.22 -16.24 0.18
N GLY A 226 11.05 -15.89 0.72
CA GLY A 226 10.17 -16.82 1.42
C GLY A 226 9.47 -17.86 0.53
N LEU A 227 9.58 -17.75 -0.80
CA LEU A 227 8.92 -18.68 -1.72
C LEU A 227 9.40 -20.12 -1.57
N GLY A 228 10.66 -20.33 -1.19
CA GLY A 228 11.20 -21.66 -0.94
C GLY A 228 10.58 -22.35 0.28
N ASP A 229 10.09 -21.56 1.23
CA ASP A 229 9.50 -22.03 2.50
C ASP A 229 7.96 -22.04 2.45
N SER A 230 7.37 -21.26 1.54
CA SER A 230 5.93 -21.12 1.39
C SER A 230 5.37 -22.15 0.39
N GLN A 231 4.22 -22.77 0.70
CA GLN A 231 3.45 -23.56 -0.28
C GLN A 231 2.77 -22.69 -1.36
N ILE A 232 3.11 -21.40 -1.41
CA ILE A 232 2.47 -20.41 -2.27
C ILE A 232 3.24 -20.42 -3.59
N VAL A 233 2.57 -20.82 -4.67
CA VAL A 233 3.12 -20.83 -6.03
C VAL A 233 2.28 -19.93 -6.93
N PRO A 234 2.87 -19.36 -8.01
CA PRO A 234 2.08 -18.67 -9.02
C PRO A 234 1.01 -19.62 -9.57
N GLY A 235 -0.22 -19.12 -9.73
CA GLY A 235 -1.26 -19.82 -10.46
C GLY A 235 -0.82 -20.10 -11.91
N GLU A 236 -1.50 -21.04 -12.58
CA GLU A 236 -1.03 -21.58 -13.87
C GLU A 236 -0.82 -20.52 -14.95
N GLN A 237 -1.63 -19.46 -14.96
CA GLN A 237 -1.57 -18.37 -15.93
C GLN A 237 -0.99 -17.07 -15.34
N ALA A 238 -0.50 -17.11 -14.11
CA ALA A 238 0.09 -15.97 -13.45
C ALA A 238 1.61 -15.93 -13.65
N THR A 239 2.12 -14.71 -13.77
CA THR A 239 3.56 -14.44 -13.72
C THR A 239 3.86 -13.67 -12.44
N TRP A 240 4.78 -14.15 -11.64
CA TRP A 240 5.30 -13.38 -10.52
C TRP A 240 6.45 -12.49 -10.97
N VAL A 241 6.46 -11.25 -10.51
CA VAL A 241 7.44 -10.23 -10.86
C VAL A 241 8.19 -9.83 -9.59
N GLN A 242 9.51 -9.98 -9.61
CA GLN A 242 10.38 -9.75 -8.46
C GLN A 242 11.70 -9.10 -8.90
N ARG A 243 12.37 -8.38 -7.98
CA ARG A 243 13.67 -7.73 -8.28
C ARG A 243 14.83 -8.71 -8.24
N ILE A 244 14.80 -9.66 -7.32
CA ILE A 244 15.87 -10.65 -7.14
C ILE A 244 15.65 -11.86 -8.07
N PRO A 245 16.73 -12.45 -8.62
CA PRO A 245 16.62 -13.70 -9.36
C PRO A 245 16.06 -14.84 -8.49
N SER A 246 15.21 -15.68 -9.06
CA SER A 246 14.79 -16.92 -8.39
C SER A 246 15.97 -17.88 -8.31
N VAL A 247 16.10 -18.58 -7.17
CA VAL A 247 17.09 -19.66 -6.98
C VAL A 247 16.89 -20.78 -8.02
N GLN A 248 15.62 -21.05 -8.36
CA GLN A 248 15.25 -22.00 -9.41
C GLN A 248 14.56 -21.25 -10.56
N PRO A 249 15.13 -21.27 -11.78
CA PRO A 249 14.49 -20.65 -12.94
C PRO A 249 13.10 -21.26 -13.18
N SER A 250 12.11 -20.39 -13.37
CA SER A 250 10.73 -20.78 -13.68
C SER A 250 10.20 -19.85 -14.76
N PRO A 251 9.51 -20.35 -15.80
CA PRO A 251 8.87 -19.50 -16.80
C PRO A 251 7.75 -18.63 -16.22
N ARG A 252 7.29 -18.93 -15.00
CA ARG A 252 6.27 -18.17 -14.27
C ARG A 252 6.87 -17.12 -13.33
N ILE A 253 8.18 -16.97 -13.29
CA ILE A 253 8.88 -15.94 -12.51
C ILE A 253 9.65 -15.04 -13.47
N LEU A 254 9.29 -13.76 -13.46
CA LEU A 254 9.97 -12.69 -14.16
C LEU A 254 10.82 -11.91 -13.16
N THR A 255 12.13 -11.85 -13.42
CA THR A 255 13.01 -10.92 -12.73
C THR A 255 13.04 -9.61 -13.50
N LEU A 256 12.66 -8.52 -12.83
CA LEU A 256 12.57 -7.20 -13.45
C LEU A 256 13.15 -6.15 -12.51
N GLU A 257 13.99 -5.27 -13.05
CA GLU A 257 14.51 -4.15 -12.30
C GLU A 257 13.40 -3.13 -12.03
N GLU A 258 13.27 -2.68 -10.78
CA GLU A 258 12.29 -1.67 -10.40
C GLU A 258 12.83 -0.26 -10.71
N LYS A 259 12.95 0.05 -12.00
CA LYS A 259 13.28 1.38 -12.53
C LYS A 259 12.29 1.77 -13.61
N PRO A 260 11.93 3.07 -13.75
CA PRO A 260 10.96 3.51 -14.75
C PRO A 260 11.25 2.99 -16.15
N GLU A 261 12.51 3.06 -16.60
CA GLU A 261 12.92 2.69 -17.95
C GLU A 261 12.68 1.20 -18.23
N ALA A 262 13.15 0.32 -17.33
CA ALA A 262 12.96 -1.12 -17.44
C ALA A 262 11.47 -1.51 -17.38
N LEU A 263 10.70 -0.82 -16.53
CA LEU A 263 9.28 -1.08 -16.38
C LEU A 263 8.45 -0.63 -17.59
N PHE A 264 8.74 0.53 -18.18
CA PHE A 264 8.09 0.98 -19.41
C PHE A 264 8.49 0.12 -20.61
N GLU A 265 9.76 -0.30 -20.71
CA GLU A 265 10.19 -1.25 -21.74
C GLU A 265 9.41 -2.56 -21.64
N TRP A 266 9.34 -3.14 -20.44
CA TRP A 266 8.58 -4.35 -20.20
C TRP A 266 7.08 -4.15 -20.47
N ARG A 267 6.49 -3.02 -20.06
CA ARG A 267 5.09 -2.67 -20.34
C ARG A 267 4.77 -2.77 -21.83
N ARG A 268 5.64 -2.26 -22.72
CA ARG A 268 5.43 -2.36 -24.18
C ARG A 268 5.25 -3.80 -24.65
N SER A 269 6.00 -4.74 -24.07
CA SER A 269 5.93 -6.17 -24.44
C SER A 269 4.61 -6.83 -24.06
N ILE A 270 3.91 -6.31 -23.05
CA ILE A 270 2.66 -6.89 -22.54
C ILE A 270 1.40 -6.18 -23.06
N LEU A 271 1.50 -4.97 -23.64
CA LEU A 271 0.35 -4.23 -24.16
C LEU A 271 -0.54 -5.07 -25.11
N PRO A 272 -0.01 -5.87 -26.05
CA PRO A 272 -0.84 -6.71 -26.92
C PRO A 272 -1.69 -7.76 -26.16
N LYS A 273 -1.34 -8.06 -24.90
CA LYS A 273 -2.05 -8.99 -24.03
C LYS A 273 -3.18 -8.31 -23.24
N LEU A 274 -3.22 -6.97 -23.17
CA LEU A 274 -4.20 -6.20 -22.40
C LEU A 274 -5.52 -6.00 -23.17
N LYS A 275 -6.22 -7.10 -23.46
CA LYS A 275 -7.52 -7.04 -24.17
C LYS A 275 -8.63 -6.57 -23.24
N ASN A 276 -9.44 -5.61 -23.67
CA ASN A 276 -10.59 -5.08 -22.93
C ASN A 276 -10.25 -4.47 -21.55
N ILE A 277 -9.02 -4.00 -21.37
CA ILE A 277 -8.55 -3.36 -20.14
C ILE A 277 -8.20 -1.91 -20.49
N PRO A 278 -8.74 -0.89 -19.80
CA PRO A 278 -8.37 0.49 -20.08
C PRO A 278 -6.95 0.75 -19.57
N TYR A 279 -6.08 1.29 -20.40
CA TYR A 279 -4.73 1.69 -20.01
C TYR A 279 -4.37 3.05 -20.64
N ILE A 280 -3.48 3.80 -19.98
CA ILE A 280 -2.95 5.07 -20.52
C ILE A 280 -2.01 4.74 -21.66
N LEU A 281 -2.15 5.36 -22.83
CA LEU A 281 -1.32 5.07 -23.99
C LEU A 281 0.09 5.64 -23.84
N GLU A 282 0.16 6.88 -23.36
CA GLU A 282 1.38 7.65 -23.17
C GLU A 282 2.34 6.97 -22.19
N GLU A 283 3.63 7.01 -22.48
CA GLU A 283 4.70 6.58 -21.57
C GLU A 283 5.04 7.70 -20.59
N LYS A 284 4.02 8.14 -19.83
CA LYS A 284 4.17 9.10 -18.74
C LYS A 284 3.76 8.45 -17.42
N PRO A 285 4.50 8.70 -16.32
CA PRO A 285 4.13 8.18 -15.01
C PRO A 285 2.72 8.58 -14.60
N ALA A 286 1.82 7.60 -14.52
CA ALA A 286 0.44 7.80 -14.11
C ALA A 286 -0.11 6.54 -13.46
N VAL A 287 -0.92 6.72 -12.42
CA VAL A 287 -1.75 5.65 -11.87
C VAL A 287 -3.05 5.58 -12.65
N CYS A 288 -3.44 4.38 -13.09
CA CYS A 288 -4.74 4.10 -13.69
C CYS A 288 -5.52 3.17 -12.75
N ALA A 289 -6.36 3.72 -11.88
CA ALA A 289 -7.24 2.93 -11.02
C ALA A 289 -8.56 2.66 -11.75
N TRP A 290 -8.74 1.45 -12.28
CA TRP A 290 -9.96 1.05 -12.97
C TRP A 290 -10.93 0.37 -12.01
N TYR A 291 -12.19 0.80 -12.02
CA TYR A 291 -13.28 0.28 -11.20
C TYR A 291 -14.34 -0.32 -12.13
N PRO A 292 -14.21 -1.61 -12.53
CA PRO A 292 -15.14 -2.23 -13.47
C PRO A 292 -16.59 -2.17 -13.00
N THR A 293 -16.81 -2.34 -11.70
CA THR A 293 -18.14 -2.28 -11.06
C THR A 293 -18.79 -0.89 -11.11
N ALA A 294 -18.00 0.16 -11.30
CA ALA A 294 -18.46 1.54 -11.47
C ALA A 294 -18.40 2.01 -12.94
N GLY A 295 -17.95 1.15 -13.87
CA GLY A 295 -17.72 1.51 -15.27
C GLY A 295 -16.76 2.70 -15.45
N SER A 296 -15.85 2.93 -14.50
CA SER A 296 -15.06 4.17 -14.41
C SER A 296 -13.58 3.89 -14.19
N ALA A 297 -12.72 4.80 -14.62
CA ALA A 297 -11.30 4.80 -14.29
C ALA A 297 -10.88 6.17 -13.75
N LEU A 298 -10.13 6.18 -12.64
CA LEU A 298 -9.51 7.36 -12.09
C LEU A 298 -8.03 7.37 -12.48
N VAL A 299 -7.60 8.47 -13.08
CA VAL A 299 -6.23 8.66 -13.52
C VAL A 299 -5.57 9.71 -12.64
N TRP A 300 -4.45 9.35 -12.01
CA TRP A 300 -3.62 10.28 -11.25
C TRP A 300 -2.28 10.45 -11.95
N ASN A 301 -2.04 11.63 -12.50
CA ASN A 301 -0.76 12.00 -13.09
C ASN A 301 0.28 12.18 -11.98
N LEU A 302 1.42 11.49 -12.10
CA LEU A 302 2.48 11.50 -11.10
C LEU A 302 3.63 12.47 -11.44
N GLY A 303 3.57 13.12 -12.60
CA GLY A 303 4.50 14.16 -13.03
C GLY A 303 4.28 15.52 -12.37
#